data_AF-A0A2D5ZUM5-F1
#
_entry.id   AF-A0A2D5ZUM5-F1
#
_cell.length_a   1.000
_cell.length_b   1.000
_cell.length_c   1.000
_cell.angle_alpha   90.00
_cell.angle_beta   90.00
_cell.angle_gamma   90.00
#
_symmetry.space_group_name_H-M   'P 1'
#
loop_
_entity.id
_entity.type
_entity.pdbx_description
1 polymer ?
#
loop_
_entity_poly.entity_id
_entity_poly.type
_entity_poly.pdbx_seq_one_letter_code
_entity_poly.pdbx_strand_id
1 'polypeptide(L)'
;MDKTNVKTDALTLRKLRELKGLNRKDAGILLGVNFKAVERFENGRTTLNRTKIENILSAYDFIYADFCLCRDGKIEQVKLKLGHKKSKVIENNPLRRSYKKVITKEAKVLTVLRKLKGFSQYRASLICGYSQTAIGHIENGRIEIPKKRISHIVESYGFTMND
;
A
#
# COMPACT_ATOMS: atom_id res chain seq x y z
N MET A 1 37.98 -10.21 -27.85
CA MET A 1 36.61 -9.72 -27.52
C MET A 1 36.14 -10.40 -26.25
N ASP A 2 35.87 -9.58 -25.25
CA ASP A 2 35.83 -9.93 -23.83
C ASP A 2 34.53 -10.67 -23.45
N LYS A 3 34.59 -12.01 -23.36
CA LYS A 3 33.42 -12.88 -23.07
C LYS A 3 32.80 -12.59 -21.70
N THR A 4 33.56 -11.96 -20.80
CA THR A 4 33.18 -11.64 -19.43
C THR A 4 32.08 -10.58 -19.37
N ASN A 5 32.12 -9.60 -20.28
CA ASN A 5 31.19 -8.47 -20.31
C ASN A 5 29.80 -8.85 -20.89
N VAL A 6 29.78 -9.81 -21.82
CA VAL A 6 28.53 -10.28 -22.46
C VAL A 6 27.60 -10.98 -21.47
N LYS A 7 28.16 -11.78 -20.55
CA LYS A 7 27.36 -12.50 -19.53
C LYS A 7 26.81 -11.54 -18.48
N THR A 8 27.59 -10.54 -18.07
CA THR A 8 27.15 -9.54 -17.08
C THR A 8 26.05 -8.65 -17.64
N ASP A 9 26.15 -8.24 -18.92
CA ASP A 9 25.14 -7.42 -19.58
C ASP A 9 23.81 -8.17 -19.74
N ALA A 10 23.88 -9.44 -20.14
CA ALA A 10 22.72 -10.32 -20.25
C ALA A 10 22.00 -10.52 -18.91
N LEU A 11 22.76 -10.74 -17.82
CA LEU A 11 22.22 -10.84 -16.47
C LEU A 11 21.60 -9.50 -16.01
N THR A 12 22.17 -8.38 -16.41
CA THR A 12 21.68 -7.04 -16.08
C THR A 12 20.33 -6.76 -16.73
N LEU A 13 20.15 -7.13 -18.01
CA LEU A 13 18.85 -7.04 -18.69
C LEU A 13 17.77 -7.87 -17.99
N ARG A 14 18.12 -9.09 -17.54
CA ARG A 14 17.21 -9.93 -16.77
C ARG A 14 16.76 -9.25 -15.49
N LYS A 15 17.71 -8.68 -14.72
CA LYS A 15 17.42 -7.97 -13.48
C LYS A 15 16.48 -6.78 -13.72
N LEU A 16 16.71 -6.00 -14.77
CA LEU A 16 15.85 -4.85 -15.11
C LEU A 16 14.44 -5.27 -15.51
N ARG A 17 14.28 -6.35 -16.29
CA ARG A 17 12.96 -6.91 -16.60
C ARG A 17 12.22 -7.31 -15.32
N GLU A 18 12.89 -8.02 -14.42
CA GLU A 18 12.33 -8.45 -13.15
C GLU A 18 11.98 -7.26 -12.24
N LEU A 19 12.80 -6.20 -12.23
CA LEU A 19 12.51 -4.95 -11.50
C LEU A 19 11.27 -4.24 -12.01
N LYS A 20 11.00 -4.29 -13.32
CA LYS A 20 9.77 -3.78 -13.93
C LYS A 20 8.55 -4.67 -13.63
N GLY A 21 8.76 -5.86 -13.07
CA GLY A 21 7.70 -6.83 -12.79
C GLY A 21 7.21 -7.61 -14.01
N LEU A 22 7.97 -7.60 -15.12
CA LEU A 22 7.56 -8.23 -16.37
C LEU A 22 8.00 -9.70 -16.43
N ASN A 23 7.13 -10.59 -16.90
CA ASN A 23 7.55 -11.93 -17.29
C ASN A 23 8.18 -11.92 -18.71
N ARG A 24 8.81 -13.00 -19.16
CA ARG A 24 9.47 -13.06 -20.50
C ARG A 24 8.49 -12.96 -21.67
N LYS A 25 7.24 -13.40 -21.50
CA LYS A 25 6.20 -13.30 -22.53
C LYS A 25 5.75 -11.85 -22.67
N ASP A 26 5.46 -11.18 -21.56
CA ASP A 26 5.06 -9.77 -21.52
C ASP A 26 6.18 -8.87 -22.07
N ALA A 27 7.43 -9.15 -21.67
CA ALA A 27 8.60 -8.47 -22.21
C ALA A 27 8.76 -8.70 -23.73
N GLY A 28 8.42 -9.90 -24.22
CA GLY A 28 8.39 -10.19 -25.65
C GLY A 28 7.35 -9.35 -26.39
N ILE A 29 6.15 -9.21 -25.83
CA ILE A 29 5.08 -8.36 -26.39
C ILE A 29 5.54 -6.90 -26.47
N LEU A 30 6.13 -6.35 -25.40
CA LEU A 30 6.63 -4.97 -25.38
C LEU A 30 7.74 -4.71 -26.39
N LEU A 31 8.60 -5.70 -26.61
CA LEU A 31 9.72 -5.62 -27.54
C LEU A 31 9.34 -6.00 -28.98
N GLY A 32 8.12 -6.48 -29.22
CA GLY A 32 7.71 -7.03 -30.52
C GLY A 32 8.49 -8.29 -30.92
N VAL A 33 8.99 -9.06 -29.95
CA VAL A 33 9.77 -10.29 -30.19
C VAL A 33 9.19 -11.51 -29.46
N ASN A 34 9.52 -12.71 -29.93
CA ASN A 34 9.14 -13.94 -29.25
C ASN A 34 9.83 -14.05 -27.87
N PHE A 35 9.16 -14.61 -26.86
CA PHE A 35 9.72 -14.88 -25.54
C PHE A 35 11.05 -15.66 -25.58
N LYS A 36 11.24 -16.54 -26.57
CA LYS A 36 12.52 -17.26 -26.80
C LYS A 36 13.66 -16.33 -27.21
N ALA A 37 13.37 -15.19 -27.84
CA ALA A 37 14.37 -14.17 -28.14
C ALA A 37 14.79 -13.44 -26.87
N VAL A 38 13.84 -13.05 -26.01
CA VAL A 38 14.12 -12.46 -24.70
C VAL A 38 15.00 -13.38 -23.86
N GLU A 39 14.68 -14.68 -23.82
CA GLU A 39 15.51 -15.68 -23.13
C GLU A 39 16.94 -15.75 -23.69
N ARG A 40 17.11 -15.69 -25.02
CA ARG A 40 18.45 -15.67 -25.65
C ARG A 40 19.25 -14.43 -25.28
N PHE A 41 18.59 -13.27 -25.15
CA PHE A 41 19.22 -12.03 -24.70
C PHE A 41 19.74 -12.17 -23.26
N GLU A 42 18.90 -12.69 -22.36
CA GLU A 42 19.23 -12.87 -20.93
C GLU A 42 20.28 -13.95 -20.66
N ASN A 43 20.38 -14.95 -21.55
CA ASN A 43 21.35 -16.03 -21.43
C ASN A 43 22.68 -15.72 -22.15
N GLY A 44 22.83 -14.52 -22.74
CA GLY A 44 24.05 -14.12 -23.45
C GLY A 44 24.29 -14.89 -24.75
N ARG A 45 23.25 -15.52 -25.32
CA ARG A 45 23.31 -16.27 -26.59
C ARG A 45 23.09 -15.37 -27.81
N THR A 46 23.10 -14.07 -27.61
CA THR A 46 22.91 -13.06 -28.66
C THR A 46 23.90 -11.94 -28.45
N THR A 47 24.47 -11.44 -29.53
CA THR A 47 25.33 -10.26 -29.53
C THR A 47 24.47 -9.03 -29.20
N LEU A 48 24.69 -8.49 -28.01
CA LEU A 48 24.04 -7.28 -27.50
C LEU A 48 24.94 -6.08 -27.81
N ASN A 49 24.59 -5.35 -28.86
CA ASN A 49 25.21 -4.06 -29.16
C ASN A 49 24.56 -2.97 -28.29
N ARG A 50 25.25 -1.85 -28.10
CA ARG A 50 24.72 -0.70 -27.33
C ARG A 50 23.33 -0.26 -27.79
N THR A 51 23.12 -0.14 -29.10
CA THR A 51 21.83 0.24 -29.69
C THR A 51 20.71 -0.76 -29.36
N LYS A 52 21.01 -2.06 -29.38
CA LYS A 52 20.06 -3.10 -28.98
C LYS A 52 19.71 -3.00 -27.49
N ILE A 53 20.70 -2.75 -26.63
CA ILE A 53 20.46 -2.55 -25.20
C ILE A 53 19.55 -1.34 -24.99
N GLU A 54 19.84 -0.21 -25.62
CA GLU A 54 19.03 1.01 -25.51
C GLU A 54 17.58 0.78 -25.99
N ASN A 55 17.36 0.05 -27.08
CA ASN A 55 16.02 -0.33 -27.53
C ASN A 55 15.28 -1.18 -26.49
N ILE A 56 15.97 -2.14 -25.85
CA ILE A 56 15.36 -2.98 -24.81
C ILE A 56 15.01 -2.15 -23.58
N LEU A 57 15.91 -1.27 -23.15
CA LEU A 57 15.71 -0.40 -22.00
C LEU A 57 14.55 0.57 -22.23
N SER A 58 14.46 1.17 -23.42
CA SER A 58 13.37 2.07 -23.77
C SER A 58 12.01 1.37 -23.69
N ALA A 59 11.91 0.09 -24.07
CA ALA A 59 10.67 -0.67 -23.95
C ALA A 59 10.30 -1.02 -22.49
N TYR A 60 11.27 -0.97 -21.57
CA TYR A 60 11.06 -1.20 -20.14
C TYR A 60 10.94 0.11 -19.33
N ASP A 61 10.98 1.27 -20.01
CA ASP A 61 11.06 2.62 -19.43
C ASP A 61 12.30 2.84 -18.55
N PHE A 62 13.45 2.32 -18.96
CA PHE A 62 14.74 2.57 -18.33
C PHE A 62 15.68 3.37 -19.23
N ILE A 63 16.61 4.09 -18.61
CA ILE A 63 17.69 4.79 -19.31
C ILE A 63 18.97 3.95 -19.20
N TYR A 64 19.91 4.13 -20.14
CA TYR A 64 21.21 3.46 -20.10
C TYR A 64 21.97 3.66 -18.78
N ALA A 65 21.77 4.80 -18.10
CA ALA A 65 22.33 5.04 -16.77
C ALA A 65 21.83 4.02 -15.72
N ASP A 66 20.56 3.62 -15.78
CA ASP A 66 19.99 2.62 -14.87
C ASP A 66 20.57 1.22 -15.17
N PHE A 67 20.87 0.94 -16.43
CA PHE A 67 21.60 -0.26 -16.83
C PHE A 67 23.02 -0.30 -16.24
N CYS A 68 23.76 0.80 -16.32
CA CYS A 68 25.08 0.90 -15.68
C CYS A 68 24.99 0.69 -14.16
N LEU A 69 24.02 1.32 -13.49
CA LEU A 69 23.80 1.15 -12.05
C LEU A 69 23.50 -0.31 -11.68
N CYS A 70 22.64 -0.99 -12.44
CA CYS A 70 22.34 -2.40 -12.21
C CYS A 70 23.54 -3.31 -12.50
N ARG A 71 24.37 -3.00 -13.51
CA ARG A 71 25.60 -3.73 -13.84
C ARG A 71 26.63 -3.60 -12.71
N ASP A 72 26.75 -2.41 -12.13
CA ASP A 72 27.66 -2.09 -11.02
C ASP A 72 27.12 -2.58 -9.65
N GLY A 73 26.00 -3.32 -9.64
CA GLY A 73 25.41 -3.88 -8.42
C GLY A 73 24.54 -2.92 -7.59
N LYS A 74 24.36 -1.67 -8.03
CA LYS A 74 23.57 -0.62 -7.34
C LYS A 74 22.07 -0.71 -7.66
N ILE A 75 21.51 -1.92 -7.61
CA ILE A 75 20.11 -2.21 -7.98
C ILE A 75 19.11 -1.42 -7.12
N GLU A 76 19.42 -1.18 -5.85
CA GLU A 76 18.55 -0.43 -4.93
C GLU A 76 18.31 1.02 -5.39
N GLN A 77 19.28 1.66 -6.06
CA GLN A 77 19.11 3.01 -6.59
C GLN A 77 18.08 3.05 -7.73
N VAL A 78 18.03 1.99 -8.54
CA VAL A 78 17.05 1.84 -9.62
C VAL A 78 15.66 1.54 -9.04
N LYS A 79 15.58 0.69 -8.01
CA LYS A 79 14.31 0.41 -7.29
C LYS A 79 13.70 1.66 -6.66
N LEU A 80 14.51 2.53 -6.07
CA LEU A 80 14.03 3.78 -5.47
C LEU A 80 13.37 4.72 -6.49
N LYS A 81 13.84 4.71 -7.75
CA LYS A 81 13.22 5.49 -8.84
C LYS A 81 11.87 4.89 -9.29
N LEU A 82 11.75 3.56 -9.29
CA LEU A 82 10.51 2.85 -9.67
C LEU A 82 9.46 2.85 -8.55
N GLY A 83 9.88 2.88 -7.30
CA GLY A 83 9.01 2.73 -6.15
C GLY A 83 8.05 3.90 -6.00
N HIS A 84 6.75 3.64 -6.10
CA HIS A 84 5.74 4.53 -5.54
C HIS A 84 6.09 4.78 -4.07
N LYS A 85 6.14 6.06 -3.67
CA LYS A 85 6.42 6.47 -2.28
C LYS A 85 5.40 5.76 -1.38
N LYS A 86 5.82 4.69 -0.69
CA LYS A 86 4.96 3.98 0.25
C LYS A 86 4.40 5.03 1.21
N SER A 87 3.07 5.12 1.30
CA SER A 87 2.44 5.96 2.30
C SER A 87 2.98 5.51 3.65
N LYS A 88 3.47 6.48 4.45
CA LYS A 88 3.91 6.18 5.81
C LYS A 88 2.69 5.65 6.55
N VAL A 89 2.60 4.35 6.76
CA VAL A 89 1.65 3.78 7.71
C VAL A 89 2.19 4.19 9.07
N ILE A 90 1.55 5.17 9.70
CA ILE A 90 1.87 5.53 11.08
C ILE A 90 1.25 4.43 11.95
N GLU A 91 1.95 3.29 12.03
CA GLU A 91 1.63 2.26 13.00
C GLU A 91 1.87 2.86 14.38
N ASN A 92 0.79 2.99 15.15
CA ASN A 92 0.80 3.48 16.53
C ASN A 92 1.28 4.92 16.70
N ASN A 93 0.49 5.89 16.23
CA ASN A 93 0.65 7.27 16.72
C ASN A 93 0.17 7.32 18.20
N PRO A 94 1.07 7.46 19.20
CA PRO A 94 0.68 7.49 20.60
C PRO A 94 -0.22 8.69 20.95
N LEU A 95 -0.22 9.73 20.12
CA LEU A 95 -0.99 10.95 20.34
C LEU A 95 -2.46 10.83 19.93
N ARG A 96 -2.84 9.83 19.12
CA ARG A 96 -4.18 9.79 18.51
C ARG A 96 -5.08 8.76 19.20
N ARG A 97 -6.08 9.26 19.92
CA ARG A 97 -7.03 8.45 20.73
C ARG A 97 -7.74 7.33 19.94
N SER A 98 -7.93 7.47 18.63
CA SER A 98 -8.54 6.43 17.77
C SER A 98 -7.77 5.11 17.75
N TYR A 99 -6.46 5.13 18.01
CA TYR A 99 -5.60 3.94 18.03
C TYR A 99 -5.52 3.29 19.42
N LYS A 100 -5.94 3.99 20.48
CA LYS A 100 -5.88 3.49 21.86
C LYS A 100 -7.27 3.11 22.35
N LYS A 101 -7.44 1.86 22.81
CA LYS A 101 -8.68 1.40 23.42
C LYS A 101 -8.69 1.76 24.91
N VAL A 102 -9.36 2.84 25.28
CA VAL A 102 -9.57 3.23 26.70
C VAL A 102 -11.07 3.19 26.96
N ILE A 103 -11.57 2.04 27.40
CA ILE A 103 -13.00 1.88 27.66
C ILE A 103 -13.35 2.51 29.00
N THR A 104 -14.12 3.60 28.94
CA THR A 104 -14.62 4.28 30.14
C THR A 104 -15.93 3.65 30.61
N LYS A 105 -16.37 3.96 31.84
CA LYS A 105 -17.63 3.42 32.36
C LYS A 105 -18.82 3.93 31.56
N GLU A 106 -18.77 5.19 31.14
CA GLU A 106 -19.78 5.87 30.33
C GLU A 106 -19.94 5.18 28.98
N ALA A 107 -18.85 4.83 28.30
CA ALA A 107 -18.90 4.07 27.04
C ALA A 107 -19.61 2.72 27.21
N LYS A 108 -19.41 2.03 28.34
CA LYS A 108 -20.12 0.77 28.65
C LYS A 108 -21.61 1.02 28.88
N VAL A 109 -21.97 2.06 29.63
CA VAL A 109 -23.38 2.45 29.88
C VAL A 109 -24.09 2.76 28.56
N LEU A 110 -23.49 3.57 27.69
CA LEU A 110 -24.06 3.88 26.36
C LEU A 110 -24.29 2.62 25.51
N THR A 111 -23.41 1.63 25.61
CA THR A 111 -23.58 0.34 24.92
C THR A 111 -24.79 -0.42 25.45
N VAL A 112 -25.00 -0.41 26.78
CA VAL A 112 -26.15 -1.06 27.41
C VAL A 112 -27.45 -0.34 27.04
N LEU A 113 -27.51 0.98 27.15
CA LEU A 113 -28.69 1.78 26.77
C LEU A 113 -29.09 1.56 25.32
N ARG A 114 -28.11 1.51 24.39
CA ARG A 114 -28.38 1.20 22.98
C ARG A 114 -29.01 -0.18 22.82
N LYS A 115 -28.47 -1.20 23.52
CA LYS A 115 -28.98 -2.57 23.46
C LYS A 115 -30.37 -2.71 24.07
N LEU A 116 -30.66 -2.00 25.15
CA LEU A 116 -32.00 -1.97 25.77
C LEU A 116 -33.07 -1.44 24.80
N LYS A 117 -32.71 -0.47 23.96
CA LYS A 117 -33.60 0.03 22.88
C LYS A 117 -33.59 -0.83 21.61
N GLY A 118 -32.79 -1.90 21.57
CA GLY A 118 -32.67 -2.79 20.40
C GLY A 118 -32.02 -2.14 19.18
N PHE A 119 -31.25 -1.06 19.35
CA PHE A 119 -30.64 -0.36 18.22
C PHE A 119 -29.33 -1.02 17.78
N SER A 120 -29.14 -1.16 16.47
CA SER A 120 -27.81 -1.44 15.90
C SER A 120 -26.92 -0.20 16.00
N GLN A 121 -25.60 -0.36 15.93
CA GLN A 121 -24.68 0.78 15.92
C GLN A 121 -24.96 1.73 14.74
N TYR A 122 -25.35 1.18 13.59
CA TYR A 122 -25.76 1.95 12.43
C TYR A 122 -27.03 2.77 12.71
N ARG A 123 -28.08 2.14 13.22
CA ARG A 123 -29.32 2.84 13.57
C ARG A 123 -29.10 3.92 14.63
N ALA A 124 -28.30 3.62 15.64
CA ALA A 124 -27.89 4.60 16.65
C ALA A 124 -27.13 5.79 16.05
N SER A 125 -26.26 5.57 15.06
CA SER A 125 -25.54 6.65 14.39
C SER A 125 -26.48 7.60 13.63
N LEU A 126 -27.51 7.05 12.96
CA LEU A 126 -28.54 7.84 12.28
C LEU A 126 -29.35 8.68 13.26
N ILE A 127 -29.81 8.09 14.37
CA ILE A 127 -30.62 8.79 15.38
C ILE A 127 -29.80 9.90 16.05
N CYS A 128 -28.52 9.66 16.34
CA CYS A 128 -27.65 10.65 16.97
C CYS A 128 -27.10 11.70 15.98
N GLY A 129 -27.29 11.53 14.67
CA GLY A 129 -26.69 12.40 13.64
C GLY A 129 -25.17 12.27 13.51
N TYR A 130 -24.62 11.09 13.78
CA TYR A 130 -23.18 10.82 13.69
C TYR A 130 -22.80 9.99 12.47
N SER A 131 -21.51 9.99 12.13
CA SER A 131 -20.99 9.09 11.09
C SER A 131 -21.21 7.63 11.48
N GLN A 132 -21.36 6.78 10.46
CA GLN A 132 -21.63 5.34 10.62
C GLN A 132 -20.68 4.62 11.59
N THR A 133 -19.41 5.05 11.64
CA THR A 133 -18.38 4.45 12.50
C THR A 133 -18.28 5.08 13.89
N ALA A 134 -18.88 6.25 14.12
CA ALA A 134 -18.71 7.02 15.35
C ALA A 134 -19.19 6.27 16.59
N ILE A 135 -20.41 5.71 16.56
CA ILE A 135 -20.96 4.95 17.71
C ILE A 135 -20.07 3.76 18.04
N GLY A 136 -19.60 3.02 17.02
CA GLY A 136 -18.67 1.92 17.24
C GLY A 136 -17.34 2.37 17.86
N HIS A 137 -16.80 3.52 17.46
CA HIS A 137 -15.59 4.07 18.08
C HIS A 137 -15.81 4.56 19.51
N ILE A 138 -16.95 5.17 19.80
CA ILE A 138 -17.36 5.64 21.13
C ILE A 138 -17.48 4.45 22.08
N GLU A 139 -18.27 3.43 21.72
CA GLU A 139 -18.52 2.25 22.55
C GLU A 139 -17.24 1.44 22.81
N ASN A 140 -16.35 1.38 21.82
CA ASN A 140 -15.07 0.71 21.97
C ASN A 140 -14.04 1.55 22.78
N GLY A 141 -14.36 2.78 23.19
CA GLY A 141 -13.44 3.63 23.93
C GLY A 141 -12.27 4.15 23.08
N ARG A 142 -12.47 4.27 21.76
CA ARG A 142 -11.50 4.84 20.81
C ARG A 142 -11.70 6.35 20.60
N ILE A 143 -12.69 6.95 21.26
CA ILE A 143 -13.02 8.37 21.21
C ILE A 143 -13.19 8.90 22.64
N GLU A 144 -12.73 10.13 22.88
CA GLU A 144 -13.09 10.86 24.09
C GLU A 144 -14.53 11.34 24.03
N ILE A 145 -15.28 11.08 25.09
CA ILE A 145 -16.70 11.39 25.16
C ILE A 145 -16.88 12.51 26.18
N PRO A 146 -16.91 13.79 25.77
CA PRO A 146 -17.22 14.88 26.68
C PRO A 146 -18.65 14.76 27.19
N LYS A 147 -18.95 15.32 28.36
CA LYS A 147 -20.28 15.24 29.01
C LYS A 147 -21.43 15.66 28.09
N LYS A 148 -21.24 16.73 27.29
CA LYS A 148 -22.21 17.20 26.27
C LYS A 148 -22.53 16.14 25.21
N ARG A 149 -21.54 15.32 24.84
CA ARG A 149 -21.74 14.24 23.86
C ARG A 149 -22.48 13.06 24.50
N ILE A 150 -22.25 12.79 25.77
CA ILE A 150 -22.99 11.77 26.53
C ILE A 150 -24.46 12.15 26.60
N SER A 151 -24.77 13.39 27.03
CA SER A 151 -26.16 13.85 27.14
C SER A 151 -26.90 13.75 25.81
N HIS A 152 -26.27 14.20 24.72
CA HIS A 152 -26.85 14.09 23.38
C HIS A 152 -27.18 12.64 23.00
N ILE A 153 -26.30 11.68 23.27
CA ILE A 153 -26.53 10.26 22.94
C ILE A 153 -27.64 9.67 23.82
N VAL A 154 -27.62 9.96 25.11
CA VAL A 154 -28.62 9.46 26.08
C VAL A 154 -30.02 9.99 25.72
N GLU A 155 -30.13 11.29 25.45
CA GLU A 155 -31.37 11.93 24.99
C GLU A 155 -31.83 11.39 23.63
N SER A 156 -30.90 11.20 22.69
CA SER A 156 -31.19 10.60 21.37
C SER A 156 -31.72 9.17 21.48
N TYR A 157 -31.31 8.41 22.51
CA TYR A 157 -31.84 7.08 22.78
C TYR A 157 -33.18 7.10 23.54
N GLY A 158 -33.63 8.28 23.97
CA GLY A 158 -34.86 8.47 24.73
C GLY A 158 -34.72 8.06 26.19
N PHE A 159 -33.57 8.38 26.80
CA PHE A 159 -33.30 8.29 28.23
C PHE A 159 -32.96 9.68 28.79
N THR A 160 -32.96 9.80 30.10
CA THR A 160 -32.48 10.98 30.82
C THR A 160 -31.13 10.72 31.45
N MET A 161 -30.39 11.77 31.81
CA MET A 161 -29.10 11.64 32.50
C MET A 161 -29.21 11.14 33.95
N ASN A 162 -30.44 10.94 34.45
CA ASN A 162 -30.72 10.44 35.79
C ASN A 162 -31.07 8.93 35.80
N ASP A 163 -31.20 8.31 34.63
CA ASP A 163 -31.44 6.87 34.45
C ASP A 163 -30.12 6.06 34.44
#